data_AF-A0A538FX89-F1
#
_entry.id   AF-A0A538FX89-F1
#
_cell.length_a   1.000
_cell.length_b   1.000
_cell.length_c   1.000
_cell.angle_alpha   90.00
_cell.angle_beta   90.00
_cell.angle_gamma   90.00
#
_symmetry.space_group_name_H-M   'P 1'
#
loop_
_entity.id
_entity.type
_entity.pdbx_description
1 polymer ?
#
loop_
_entity_poly.entity_id
_entity_poly.type
_entity_poly.pdbx_seq_one_letter_code
_entity_poly.pdbx_strand_id
1 'polypeptide(L)'
;MAMLRNGGTRGQSRSSALWGTGNNDDSRSNALWGKGGRGLVTLMATALVLVIPFAASAGGNNNPKPDPQLETYVSPGMLAKADNHPNQTIHVIVTSNGGDLPKSQILEKTLGSVDRKLGLIDGISLDLRANRLAQLAKIPGLTITPDAPAHPTGSTFTSKQLWVPNTGIDKLWNAPLAPNSSKTQSDLTAPTIAVVDSGVDTSKVADFGGRVIQSVNLTTLPNNSPGDGRGHGTFVAGIAAGQAAGYAGASPKSNIVSLDVMDDTGTARTSDVIAAAQWILANKDKYNIKVANFSLHASNSSSFTHDPLDKAVEKLWFSGVTVVAAAGNYGLANGPSGVLYAPGNDPFVITVGAADMDGNPNPKDDTAPFWSAYGYTNDGFRKPEVAADGRYMVGPIPMTSTLAAQKASNIVSPGYIQLSGTSFAAPIVAGIAAQILARNPSWGPDQVKGALMATARPTPSAVPGSLGLGEVNAVKSVTAINAPNPNKALDQFLAADPAGGNIPVFNAVSWSDTAKANVSWDAVSWADVSWGDSALAAVSWADISWSDVSWPDSLSSADVSWADISWSDSSYEDAAEGDGAGDTTDSFADSADLAAAAVDPDLQLPADLVAPATTATTSPTTSLP
;
A
#
# COMPACT_ATOMS: atom_id res chain seq x y z
N MET A 1 -14.33 54.43 38.32
CA MET A 1 -15.09 55.61 37.83
C MET A 1 -14.29 56.22 36.67
N ALA A 2 -14.85 56.10 35.45
CA ALA A 2 -14.64 56.81 34.16
C ALA A 2 -13.33 57.63 33.91
N MET A 3 -12.66 57.68 32.75
CA MET A 3 -13.07 57.57 31.33
C MET A 3 -11.88 57.23 30.40
N LEU A 4 -12.15 56.39 29.39
CA LEU A 4 -11.81 56.45 27.94
C LEU A 4 -10.63 57.31 27.42
N ARG A 5 -9.75 56.69 26.59
CA ARG A 5 -9.48 57.10 25.18
C ARG A 5 -8.49 56.19 24.41
N ASN A 6 -9.02 55.62 23.32
CA ASN A 6 -8.52 55.64 21.93
C ASN A 6 -7.18 54.97 21.53
N GLY A 7 -7.26 54.09 20.53
CA GLY A 7 -6.13 53.63 19.71
C GLY A 7 -6.58 52.83 18.49
N GLY A 8 -7.03 53.52 17.43
CA GLY A 8 -7.24 52.94 16.11
C GLY A 8 -6.03 53.12 15.20
N THR A 9 -5.54 51.99 14.66
CA THR A 9 -4.96 51.69 13.33
C THR A 9 -4.07 52.69 12.55
N ARG A 10 -2.88 52.20 12.15
CA ARG A 10 -2.21 52.17 10.81
C ARG A 10 -0.71 51.96 11.07
N GLY A 11 0.06 51.08 10.45
CA GLY A 11 -0.07 50.29 9.24
C GLY A 11 1.33 50.24 8.60
N GLN A 12 1.88 49.05 8.35
CA GLN A 12 2.86 48.85 7.26
C GLN A 12 2.66 47.47 6.67
N SER A 13 2.07 47.46 5.48
CA SER A 13 2.10 46.37 4.52
C SER A 13 3.50 46.22 3.94
N ARG A 14 4.00 44.99 3.84
CA ARG A 14 4.93 44.60 2.78
C ARG A 14 4.24 43.56 1.92
N SER A 15 4.09 43.90 0.65
CA SER A 15 3.52 43.10 -0.43
C SER A 15 4.62 42.38 -1.21
N SER A 16 4.33 41.16 -1.68
CA SER A 16 4.92 40.47 -2.84
C SER A 16 3.98 39.28 -3.12
N ALA A 17 2.95 39.38 -3.97
CA ALA A 17 2.92 39.36 -5.45
C ALA A 17 3.03 37.95 -6.07
N LEU A 18 1.94 37.17 -6.00
CA LEU A 18 1.40 36.40 -7.13
C LEU A 18 -0.03 35.94 -6.77
N TRP A 19 -0.97 36.05 -7.73
CA TRP A 19 -2.40 35.70 -7.69
C TRP A 19 -3.37 36.81 -7.23
N GLY A 20 -4.09 37.36 -8.22
CA GLY A 20 -5.19 38.30 -8.04
C GLY A 20 -6.50 37.58 -7.77
N THR A 21 -7.18 38.02 -6.71
CA THR A 21 -8.55 37.63 -6.33
C THR A 21 -9.56 38.56 -7.01
N GLY A 22 -10.54 37.98 -7.69
CA GLY A 22 -11.77 38.67 -8.07
C GLY A 22 -12.93 38.21 -7.19
N ASN A 23 -13.38 39.10 -6.31
CA ASN A 23 -14.68 39.01 -5.63
C ASN A 23 -15.81 39.27 -6.64
N ASN A 24 -16.98 38.66 -6.44
CA ASN A 24 -18.17 39.40 -6.04
C ASN A 24 -19.33 38.48 -5.66
N ASP A 25 -19.91 38.84 -4.52
CA ASP A 25 -21.18 38.43 -3.95
C ASP A 25 -22.35 38.58 -4.94
N ASP A 26 -23.39 37.75 -4.80
CA ASP A 26 -24.70 38.34 -4.58
C ASP A 26 -25.68 37.44 -3.82
N SER A 27 -26.54 38.12 -3.08
CA SER A 27 -27.41 37.62 -2.03
C SER A 27 -28.88 37.63 -2.48
N ARG A 28 -29.71 36.76 -1.86
CA ARG A 28 -31.06 37.04 -1.29
C ARG A 28 -32.12 35.96 -1.57
N SER A 29 -32.39 35.21 -0.51
CA SER A 29 -33.69 35.00 0.17
C SER A 29 -35.02 35.29 -0.55
N ASN A 30 -35.94 34.33 -0.34
CA ASN A 30 -37.41 34.39 -0.16
C ASN A 30 -38.17 33.60 -1.23
N ALA A 31 -39.32 32.97 -0.99
CA ALA A 31 -40.07 32.52 0.17
C ALA A 31 -41.31 31.79 -0.41
N LEU A 32 -42.09 31.16 0.47
CA LEU A 32 -43.53 30.89 0.32
C LEU A 32 -44.03 29.63 -0.45
N TRP A 33 -44.43 28.64 0.37
CA TRP A 33 -45.73 27.95 0.43
C TRP A 33 -46.14 26.94 -0.67
N GLY A 34 -46.39 25.70 -0.21
CA GLY A 34 -47.29 24.72 -0.83
C GLY A 34 -47.44 23.45 0.00
N LYS A 35 -48.49 23.41 0.84
CA LYS A 35 -48.89 22.26 1.70
C LYS A 35 -49.58 21.13 0.92
N GLY A 36 -49.46 19.91 1.45
CA GLY A 36 -50.44 18.81 1.40
C GLY A 36 -50.05 17.67 0.44
N GLY A 37 -50.15 16.38 0.74
CA GLY A 37 -50.82 15.66 1.82
C GLY A 37 -50.46 14.16 1.77
N ARG A 38 -51.10 13.40 2.66
CA ARG A 38 -50.72 12.07 3.21
C ARG A 38 -50.96 10.85 2.29
N GLY A 39 -50.23 9.76 2.57
CA GLY A 39 -50.61 8.36 2.28
C GLY A 39 -49.41 7.39 2.33
N LEU A 40 -49.00 6.86 3.50
CA LEU A 40 -49.24 5.49 4.02
C LEU A 40 -48.64 4.35 3.16
N VAL A 41 -47.52 3.70 3.59
CA VAL A 41 -47.43 2.32 4.19
C VAL A 41 -47.37 1.21 3.11
N THR A 42 -46.49 0.19 3.02
CA THR A 42 -45.54 -0.60 3.88
C THR A 42 -44.69 -1.44 2.88
N LEU A 43 -43.37 -1.58 3.03
CA LEU A 43 -42.66 -2.72 3.67
C LEU A 43 -42.85 -4.09 2.94
N MET A 44 -41.80 -4.54 2.24
CA MET A 44 -41.65 -5.92 1.71
C MET A 44 -40.52 -6.61 2.49
N ALA A 45 -40.90 -7.68 3.19
CA ALA A 45 -40.03 -8.54 3.97
C ALA A 45 -39.50 -9.71 3.12
N THR A 46 -38.21 -9.98 3.25
CA THR A 46 -37.48 -11.17 2.79
C THR A 46 -37.79 -12.37 3.69
N ALA A 47 -38.05 -13.55 3.11
CA ALA A 47 -38.09 -14.82 3.84
C ALA A 47 -37.30 -15.92 3.11
N LEU A 48 -36.20 -16.35 3.74
CA LEU A 48 -35.48 -17.60 3.49
C LEU A 48 -36.32 -18.78 4.02
N VAL A 49 -36.36 -19.89 3.27
CA VAL A 49 -36.94 -21.15 3.77
C VAL A 49 -35.89 -22.27 3.70
N LEU A 50 -35.59 -22.82 4.87
CA LEU A 50 -34.86 -24.07 5.12
C LEU A 50 -35.90 -25.15 5.41
N VAL A 51 -35.87 -26.31 4.73
CA VAL A 51 -36.67 -27.48 5.12
C VAL A 51 -35.83 -28.76 5.03
N ILE A 52 -35.84 -29.50 6.14
CA ILE A 52 -35.28 -30.83 6.40
C ILE A 52 -36.23 -31.91 5.83
N PRO A 53 -35.77 -33.05 5.27
CA PRO A 53 -36.67 -34.12 4.89
C PRO A 53 -36.96 -35.10 6.04
N PHE A 54 -38.25 -35.33 6.28
CA PHE A 54 -38.79 -36.42 7.10
C PHE A 54 -38.71 -37.77 6.35
N ALA A 55 -38.30 -38.83 7.05
CA ALA A 55 -38.45 -40.20 6.61
C ALA A 55 -39.86 -40.72 6.87
N ALA A 56 -40.47 -41.40 5.90
CA ALA A 56 -41.64 -42.25 6.09
C ALA A 56 -41.56 -43.48 5.18
N SER A 57 -41.67 -44.66 5.80
CA SER A 57 -41.77 -45.97 5.16
C SER A 57 -43.24 -46.30 4.82
N ALA A 58 -43.51 -46.90 3.65
CA ALA A 58 -44.51 -47.97 3.47
C ALA A 58 -44.61 -48.47 2.01
N GLY A 59 -44.64 -49.80 1.85
CA GLY A 59 -45.67 -50.48 1.04
C GLY A 59 -45.41 -50.65 -0.46
N GLY A 60 -45.10 -51.87 -0.88
CA GLY A 60 -44.75 -52.24 -2.25
C GLY A 60 -45.85 -52.12 -3.31
N ASN A 61 -45.41 -52.04 -4.58
CA ASN A 61 -45.96 -52.83 -5.68
C ASN A 61 -44.99 -52.85 -6.88
N ASN A 62 -44.89 -54.01 -7.50
CA ASN A 62 -43.86 -54.43 -8.44
C ASN A 62 -43.89 -53.68 -9.79
N ASN A 63 -42.85 -52.90 -10.03
CA ASN A 63 -42.20 -52.68 -11.33
C ASN A 63 -40.70 -52.54 -11.02
N PRO A 64 -39.77 -53.12 -11.80
CA PRO A 64 -38.36 -52.90 -11.56
C PRO A 64 -38.07 -51.41 -11.75
N LYS A 65 -37.91 -50.68 -10.65
CA LYS A 65 -37.39 -49.30 -10.67
C LYS A 65 -35.95 -49.38 -11.22
N PRO A 66 -35.56 -48.48 -12.14
CA PRO A 66 -34.14 -48.29 -12.46
C PRO A 66 -33.36 -48.08 -11.17
N ASP A 67 -32.14 -48.60 -11.09
CA ASP A 67 -31.24 -48.38 -9.96
C ASP A 67 -31.15 -46.88 -9.66
N PRO A 68 -31.56 -46.41 -8.46
CA PRO A 68 -31.56 -44.99 -8.11
C PRO A 68 -30.16 -44.37 -8.04
N GLN A 69 -29.09 -45.15 -8.25
CA GLN A 69 -27.70 -44.66 -8.26
C GLN A 69 -27.18 -44.20 -9.64
N LEU A 70 -27.99 -44.24 -10.70
CA LEU A 70 -27.53 -43.88 -12.06
C LEU A 70 -28.47 -42.89 -12.77
N GLU A 71 -29.16 -42.00 -12.05
CA GLU A 71 -29.90 -40.91 -12.69
C GLU A 71 -28.93 -39.89 -13.30
N THR A 72 -29.30 -39.38 -14.48
CA THR A 72 -28.51 -38.35 -15.15
C THR A 72 -28.86 -36.98 -14.64
N TYR A 73 -27.83 -36.27 -14.20
CA TYR A 73 -27.93 -34.90 -13.77
C TYR A 73 -27.81 -33.98 -14.98
N VAL A 74 -28.77 -33.05 -15.12
CA VAL A 74 -28.70 -31.93 -16.06
C VAL A 74 -28.78 -30.64 -15.25
N SER A 75 -27.88 -29.70 -15.47
CA SER A 75 -27.90 -28.43 -14.74
C SER A 75 -29.28 -27.76 -14.82
N PRO A 76 -29.80 -27.22 -13.69
CA PRO A 76 -31.11 -26.59 -13.64
C PRO A 76 -31.34 -25.55 -14.74
N GLY A 77 -32.51 -25.59 -15.36
CA GLY A 77 -32.91 -24.64 -16.40
C GLY A 77 -32.37 -24.93 -17.80
N MET A 78 -31.43 -25.86 -18.00
CA MET A 78 -30.97 -26.21 -19.35
C MET A 78 -32.06 -26.89 -20.18
N LEU A 79 -32.83 -27.82 -19.61
CA LEU A 79 -33.95 -28.47 -20.30
C LEU A 79 -35.05 -27.47 -20.68
N ALA A 80 -35.43 -26.58 -19.77
CA ALA A 80 -36.41 -25.52 -20.05
C ALA A 80 -35.93 -24.55 -21.14
N LYS A 81 -34.66 -24.16 -21.13
CA LYS A 81 -34.06 -23.33 -22.19
C LYS A 81 -34.00 -24.06 -23.53
N ALA A 82 -33.71 -25.36 -23.51
CA ALA A 82 -33.69 -26.20 -24.70
C ALA A 82 -35.08 -26.34 -25.33
N ASP A 83 -36.13 -26.46 -24.52
CA ASP A 83 -37.52 -26.52 -25.00
C ASP A 83 -37.96 -25.19 -25.63
N ASN A 84 -37.51 -24.05 -25.09
CA ASN A 84 -37.81 -22.72 -25.62
C ASN A 84 -37.03 -22.37 -26.90
N HIS A 85 -35.83 -22.94 -27.08
CA HIS A 85 -34.94 -22.65 -28.22
C HIS A 85 -34.38 -23.94 -28.88
N PRO A 86 -35.24 -24.81 -29.43
CA PRO A 86 -34.86 -26.18 -29.82
C PRO A 86 -33.78 -26.26 -30.91
N ASN A 87 -33.65 -25.24 -31.76
CA ASN A 87 -32.70 -25.21 -32.87
C ASN A 87 -31.37 -24.51 -32.54
N GLN A 88 -31.24 -23.91 -31.35
CA GLN A 88 -30.02 -23.22 -30.93
C GLN A 88 -28.91 -24.22 -30.61
N THR A 89 -27.68 -23.92 -31.03
CA THR A 89 -26.51 -24.68 -30.59
C THR A 89 -26.17 -24.29 -29.14
N ILE A 90 -25.94 -25.28 -28.29
CA ILE A 90 -25.50 -25.13 -26.91
C ILE A 90 -24.18 -25.87 -26.72
N HIS A 91 -23.28 -25.26 -25.93
CA HIS A 91 -21.99 -25.82 -25.56
C HIS A 91 -22.14 -26.53 -24.21
N VAL A 92 -21.75 -27.80 -24.12
CA VAL A 92 -21.90 -28.58 -22.88
C VAL A 92 -20.66 -29.36 -22.53
N ILE A 93 -20.47 -29.56 -21.23
CA ILE A 93 -19.54 -30.53 -20.66
C ILE A 93 -20.36 -31.73 -20.19
N VAL A 94 -19.91 -32.93 -20.56
CA VAL A 94 -20.51 -34.20 -20.15
C VAL A 94 -19.46 -35.03 -19.43
N THR A 95 -19.76 -35.45 -18.20
CA THR A 95 -18.95 -36.39 -17.40
C THR A 95 -19.77 -37.63 -17.03
N SER A 96 -19.08 -38.71 -16.64
CA SER A 96 -19.72 -39.95 -16.16
C SER A 96 -19.54 -40.08 -14.66
N ASN A 97 -20.63 -40.42 -13.96
CA ASN A 97 -20.60 -40.72 -12.53
C ASN A 97 -20.11 -42.16 -12.25
N GLY A 98 -20.03 -43.01 -13.27
CA GLY A 98 -19.69 -44.44 -13.17
C GLY A 98 -18.26 -44.81 -13.57
N GLY A 99 -17.37 -43.83 -13.78
CA GLY A 99 -15.94 -44.06 -14.07
C GLY A 99 -15.58 -44.34 -15.53
N ASP A 100 -16.55 -44.71 -16.38
CA ASP A 100 -16.38 -44.80 -17.83
C ASP A 100 -17.46 -43.97 -18.55
N LEU A 101 -17.02 -43.03 -19.39
CA LEU A 101 -17.90 -42.24 -20.24
C LEU A 101 -18.34 -43.02 -21.49
N PRO A 102 -19.66 -43.22 -21.74
CA PRO A 102 -20.18 -43.96 -22.90
C PRO A 102 -20.12 -43.13 -24.19
N LYS A 103 -18.88 -42.83 -24.66
CA LYS A 103 -18.57 -41.90 -25.75
C LYS A 103 -19.31 -42.22 -27.06
N SER A 104 -19.44 -43.50 -27.42
CA SER A 104 -20.17 -43.92 -28.62
C SER A 104 -21.68 -43.64 -28.52
N GLN A 105 -22.31 -43.94 -27.38
CA GLN A 105 -23.73 -43.68 -27.17
C GLN A 105 -24.04 -42.18 -27.11
N ILE A 106 -23.13 -41.39 -26.54
CA ILE A 106 -23.26 -39.92 -26.53
C ILE A 106 -23.20 -39.40 -27.97
N LEU A 107 -22.19 -39.79 -28.75
CA LEU A 107 -22.03 -39.39 -30.16
C LEU A 107 -23.22 -39.80 -31.05
N GLU A 108 -23.73 -41.02 -30.88
CA GLU A 108 -24.92 -41.50 -31.60
C GLU A 108 -26.17 -40.66 -31.28
N LYS A 109 -26.32 -40.21 -30.03
CA LYS A 109 -27.48 -39.41 -29.59
C LYS A 109 -27.32 -37.91 -29.83
N THR A 110 -26.12 -37.39 -30.05
CA THR A 110 -25.89 -35.94 -30.21
C THR A 110 -25.59 -35.50 -31.64
N LEU A 111 -25.22 -36.39 -32.57
CA LEU A 111 -24.75 -36.06 -33.93
C LEU A 111 -23.62 -35.00 -33.99
N GLY A 112 -23.00 -34.68 -32.86
CA GLY A 112 -21.96 -33.65 -32.73
C GLY A 112 -20.55 -34.24 -32.80
N SER A 113 -19.58 -33.43 -33.22
CA SER A 113 -18.17 -33.72 -32.99
C SER A 113 -17.84 -33.54 -31.51
N VAL A 114 -16.96 -34.36 -30.96
CA VAL A 114 -16.32 -34.02 -29.68
C VAL A 114 -15.34 -32.90 -29.96
N ASP A 115 -15.55 -31.74 -29.35
CA ASP A 115 -14.69 -30.57 -29.53
C ASP A 115 -13.42 -30.70 -28.69
N ARG A 116 -13.55 -31.26 -27.47
CA ARG A 116 -12.39 -31.51 -26.59
C ARG A 116 -12.60 -32.69 -25.65
N LYS A 117 -11.54 -33.50 -25.45
CA LYS A 117 -11.46 -34.51 -24.38
C LYS A 117 -10.93 -33.87 -23.09
N LEU A 118 -11.63 -34.06 -21.98
CA LEU A 118 -11.29 -33.55 -20.66
C LEU A 118 -10.85 -34.72 -19.76
N GLY A 119 -9.67 -35.27 -20.04
CA GLY A 119 -9.20 -36.54 -19.45
C GLY A 119 -9.06 -36.54 -17.93
N LEU A 120 -8.88 -35.37 -17.30
CA LEU A 120 -8.78 -35.25 -15.84
C LEU A 120 -10.09 -35.57 -15.11
N ILE A 121 -11.24 -35.32 -15.76
CA ILE A 121 -12.58 -35.47 -15.15
C ILE A 121 -13.40 -36.57 -15.84
N ASP A 122 -12.74 -37.43 -16.63
CA ASP A 122 -13.37 -38.36 -17.58
C ASP A 122 -14.56 -37.71 -18.34
N GLY A 123 -14.29 -36.54 -18.90
CA GLY A 123 -15.31 -35.72 -19.56
C GLY A 123 -15.04 -35.44 -21.03
N ILE A 124 -16.07 -34.97 -21.71
CA ILE A 124 -15.98 -34.40 -23.05
C ILE A 124 -16.71 -33.05 -23.07
N SER A 125 -16.16 -32.09 -23.81
CA SER A 125 -16.88 -30.89 -24.24
C SER A 125 -17.36 -31.10 -25.68
N LEU A 126 -18.61 -30.74 -25.95
CA LEU A 126 -19.21 -30.85 -27.27
C LEU A 126 -20.32 -29.80 -27.52
N ASP A 127 -20.49 -29.48 -28.80
CA ASP A 127 -21.62 -28.72 -29.31
C ASP A 127 -22.79 -29.62 -29.70
N LEU A 128 -24.00 -29.28 -29.25
CA LEU A 128 -25.23 -29.93 -29.73
C LEU A 128 -26.36 -28.91 -29.96
N ARG A 129 -27.34 -29.27 -30.80
CA ARG A 129 -28.62 -28.54 -30.84
C ARG A 129 -29.40 -28.79 -29.56
N ALA A 130 -30.02 -27.75 -29.02
CA ALA A 130 -30.67 -27.80 -27.72
C ALA A 130 -31.77 -28.88 -27.64
N ASN A 131 -32.52 -29.12 -28.72
CA ASN A 131 -33.51 -30.21 -28.79
C ASN A 131 -32.95 -31.63 -28.59
N ARG A 132 -31.62 -31.82 -28.67
CA ARG A 132 -30.95 -33.10 -28.40
C ARG A 132 -30.59 -33.29 -26.93
N LEU A 133 -30.66 -32.24 -26.11
CA LEU A 133 -30.34 -32.32 -24.68
C LEU A 133 -31.23 -33.33 -23.95
N ALA A 134 -32.52 -33.39 -24.28
CA ALA A 134 -33.47 -34.35 -23.71
C ALA A 134 -33.17 -35.80 -24.11
N GLN A 135 -32.44 -36.04 -25.21
CA GLN A 135 -32.00 -37.39 -25.60
C GLN A 135 -30.73 -37.79 -24.84
N LEU A 136 -29.83 -36.84 -24.62
CA LEU A 136 -28.62 -37.03 -23.84
C LEU A 136 -28.94 -37.31 -22.36
N ALA A 137 -29.94 -36.61 -21.81
CA ALA A 137 -30.44 -36.82 -20.45
C ALA A 137 -31.03 -38.23 -20.18
N LYS A 138 -31.32 -39.01 -21.23
CA LYS A 138 -31.85 -40.39 -21.11
C LYS A 138 -30.76 -41.45 -20.98
N ILE A 139 -29.50 -41.11 -21.22
CA ILE A 139 -28.39 -42.03 -20.95
C ILE A 139 -28.18 -42.04 -19.44
N PRO A 140 -28.24 -43.17 -18.73
CA PRO A 140 -28.04 -43.21 -17.28
C PRO A 140 -26.61 -42.83 -16.86
N GLY A 141 -26.46 -42.19 -15.69
CA GLY A 141 -25.17 -41.96 -15.04
C GLY A 141 -24.33 -40.79 -15.60
N LEU A 142 -24.91 -39.90 -16.40
CA LEU A 142 -24.22 -38.71 -16.90
C LEU A 142 -24.41 -37.50 -15.99
N THR A 143 -23.44 -36.60 -16.02
CA THR A 143 -23.56 -35.24 -15.49
C THR A 143 -23.35 -34.28 -16.66
N ILE A 144 -24.38 -33.49 -16.96
CA ILE A 144 -24.43 -32.58 -18.12
C ILE A 144 -24.53 -31.14 -17.61
N THR A 145 -23.51 -30.35 -17.86
CA THR A 145 -23.40 -28.95 -17.45
C THR A 145 -23.14 -28.05 -18.66
N PRO A 146 -23.48 -26.76 -18.61
CA PRO A 146 -23.10 -25.85 -19.69
C PRO A 146 -21.58 -25.67 -19.72
N ASP A 147 -21.00 -25.66 -20.92
CA ASP A 147 -19.63 -25.17 -21.14
C ASP A 147 -19.71 -23.65 -21.28
N ALA A 148 -19.87 -22.98 -20.14
CA ALA A 148 -20.10 -21.55 -20.09
C ALA A 148 -18.79 -20.78 -20.30
N PRO A 149 -18.79 -19.68 -21.08
CA PRO A 149 -17.62 -18.81 -21.19
C PRO A 149 -17.17 -18.31 -19.81
N ALA A 150 -15.94 -18.62 -19.42
CA ALA A 150 -15.30 -17.99 -18.28
C ALA A 150 -14.94 -16.55 -18.66
N HIS A 151 -15.60 -15.58 -18.04
CA HIS A 151 -15.22 -14.18 -18.17
C HIS A 151 -14.09 -13.89 -17.19
N PRO A 152 -13.02 -13.18 -17.58
CA PRO A 152 -12.16 -12.55 -16.59
C PRO A 152 -13.04 -11.59 -15.80
N THR A 153 -13.29 -11.89 -14.53
CA THR A 153 -13.79 -10.90 -13.60
C THR A 153 -12.72 -9.83 -13.52
N GLY A 154 -12.97 -8.66 -14.11
CA GLY A 154 -12.15 -7.47 -13.86
C GLY A 154 -12.01 -7.34 -12.35
N SER A 155 -10.78 -7.42 -11.85
CA SER A 155 -10.51 -7.37 -10.43
C SER A 155 -10.75 -5.94 -9.96
N THR A 156 -12.01 -5.60 -9.64
CA THR A 156 -12.29 -4.40 -8.88
C THR A 156 -11.72 -4.64 -7.49
N PHE A 157 -10.50 -4.16 -7.26
CA PHE A 157 -9.90 -4.13 -5.94
C PHE A 157 -10.77 -3.28 -5.04
N THR A 158 -10.99 -3.75 -3.82
CA THR A 158 -11.80 -3.05 -2.82
C THR A 158 -11.05 -3.08 -1.51
N SER A 159 -11.11 -1.97 -0.79
CA SER A 159 -10.65 -1.88 0.59
C SER A 159 -11.72 -1.16 1.39
N LYS A 160 -11.90 -1.57 2.64
CA LYS A 160 -12.78 -0.89 3.59
C LYS A 160 -11.99 -0.02 4.57
N GLN A 161 -10.66 -0.02 4.48
CA GLN A 161 -9.81 0.72 5.39
C GLN A 161 -9.84 2.22 5.08
N LEU A 162 -9.87 3.06 6.12
CA LEU A 162 -9.97 4.52 5.98
C LEU A 162 -8.82 5.18 5.20
N TRP A 163 -7.61 4.62 5.28
CA TRP A 163 -6.43 5.15 4.58
C TRP A 163 -6.57 5.13 3.05
N VAL A 164 -7.39 4.22 2.53
CA VAL A 164 -7.58 4.06 1.08
C VAL A 164 -8.29 5.27 0.46
N PRO A 165 -9.49 5.66 0.93
CA PRO A 165 -10.11 6.90 0.49
C PRO A 165 -9.34 8.15 0.95
N ASN A 166 -8.64 8.13 2.10
CA ASN A 166 -7.83 9.27 2.53
C ASN A 166 -6.70 9.58 1.52
N THR A 167 -5.97 8.56 1.06
CA THR A 167 -4.91 8.73 0.04
C THR A 167 -5.45 8.88 -1.39
N GLY A 168 -6.68 8.42 -1.65
CA GLY A 168 -7.33 8.37 -2.97
C GLY A 168 -6.80 7.28 -3.90
N ILE A 169 -6.12 6.25 -3.37
CA ILE A 169 -5.53 5.17 -4.18
C ILE A 169 -6.58 4.29 -4.87
N ASP A 170 -7.77 4.15 -4.29
CA ASP A 170 -8.91 3.42 -4.85
C ASP A 170 -9.41 4.03 -6.17
N LYS A 171 -9.38 5.36 -6.26
CA LYS A 171 -9.75 6.10 -7.47
C LYS A 171 -8.81 5.76 -8.63
N LEU A 172 -7.58 5.34 -8.35
CA LEU A 172 -6.59 4.99 -9.37
C LEU A 172 -6.74 3.57 -9.88
N TRP A 173 -7.07 2.57 -9.05
CA TRP A 173 -7.03 1.16 -9.47
C TRP A 173 -7.76 0.91 -10.79
N ASN A 174 -8.93 1.52 -10.98
CA ASN A 174 -9.73 1.36 -12.20
C ASN A 174 -9.75 2.64 -13.07
N ALA A 175 -8.92 3.65 -12.78
CA ALA A 175 -8.86 4.87 -13.57
C ALA A 175 -8.36 4.56 -14.98
N PRO A 176 -8.96 5.13 -16.04
CA PRO A 176 -8.45 4.99 -17.39
C PRO A 176 -7.10 5.70 -17.53
N LEU A 177 -6.24 5.19 -18.40
CA LEU A 177 -4.89 5.75 -18.61
C LEU A 177 -4.88 7.08 -19.39
N ALA A 178 -5.93 7.31 -20.17
CA ALA A 178 -6.13 8.45 -21.05
C ALA A 178 -7.65 8.57 -21.37
N PRO A 179 -8.12 9.72 -21.91
CA PRO A 179 -9.51 9.86 -22.35
C PRO A 179 -9.93 8.72 -23.28
N ASN A 180 -11.06 8.08 -22.98
CA ASN A 180 -11.61 6.94 -23.74
C ASN A 180 -10.70 5.69 -23.82
N SER A 181 -9.68 5.57 -22.96
CA SER A 181 -8.85 4.38 -22.88
C SER A 181 -9.65 3.20 -22.32
N SER A 182 -9.61 2.06 -23.00
CA SER A 182 -10.10 0.79 -22.47
C SER A 182 -9.15 0.15 -21.45
N LYS A 183 -7.89 0.62 -21.41
CA LYS A 183 -6.92 0.24 -20.39
C LYS A 183 -7.00 1.17 -19.19
N THR A 184 -6.88 0.58 -18.01
CA THR A 184 -6.87 1.21 -16.71
C THR A 184 -5.47 1.18 -16.08
N GLN A 185 -5.29 1.89 -14.98
CA GLN A 185 -4.08 1.80 -14.16
C GLN A 185 -3.77 0.35 -13.76
N SER A 186 -4.77 -0.43 -13.36
CA SER A 186 -4.58 -1.85 -13.04
C SER A 186 -4.17 -2.70 -14.25
N ASP A 187 -4.34 -2.24 -15.49
CA ASP A 187 -3.85 -2.97 -16.66
C ASP A 187 -2.35 -2.77 -16.92
N LEU A 188 -1.72 -1.80 -16.23
CA LEU A 188 -0.29 -1.60 -16.29
C LEU A 188 0.46 -2.70 -15.52
N THR A 189 1.68 -3.00 -15.97
CA THR A 189 2.59 -3.87 -15.24
C THR A 189 3.29 -3.03 -14.18
N ALA A 190 2.82 -3.14 -12.93
CA ALA A 190 3.54 -2.58 -11.80
C ALA A 190 4.86 -3.32 -11.56
N PRO A 191 5.92 -2.61 -11.13
CA PRO A 191 7.17 -3.26 -10.77
C PRO A 191 7.02 -4.08 -9.49
N THR A 192 8.00 -4.94 -9.22
CA THR A 192 8.07 -5.72 -8.00
C THR A 192 8.51 -4.84 -6.83
N ILE A 193 7.87 -5.05 -5.68
CA ILE A 193 8.21 -4.44 -4.40
C ILE A 193 9.01 -5.46 -3.57
N ALA A 194 10.24 -5.11 -3.20
CA ALA A 194 11.02 -5.86 -2.23
C ALA A 194 10.64 -5.41 -0.81
N VAL A 195 10.26 -6.37 0.04
CA VAL A 195 9.92 -6.14 1.46
C VAL A 195 11.08 -6.68 2.27
N VAL A 196 11.86 -5.78 2.89
CA VAL A 196 13.00 -6.11 3.75
C VAL A 196 12.53 -6.03 5.19
N ASP A 197 12.23 -7.19 5.77
CA ASP A 197 11.44 -7.31 7.00
C ASP A 197 11.61 -8.71 7.64
N SER A 198 10.64 -9.21 8.40
CA SER A 198 10.64 -10.54 9.05
C SER A 198 10.19 -11.71 8.16
N GLY A 199 10.15 -11.49 6.84
CA GLY A 199 9.61 -12.45 5.88
C GLY A 199 8.16 -12.18 5.50
N VAL A 200 7.58 -13.05 4.67
CA VAL A 200 6.19 -12.95 4.19
C VAL A 200 5.58 -14.35 4.11
N ASP A 201 4.45 -14.55 4.78
CA ASP A 201 3.70 -15.81 4.74
C ASP A 201 2.95 -15.98 3.41
N THR A 202 3.53 -16.79 2.53
CA THR A 202 2.95 -17.14 1.23
C THR A 202 1.63 -17.94 1.32
N SER A 203 1.27 -18.47 2.49
CA SER A 203 -0.01 -19.17 2.70
C SER A 203 -1.21 -18.20 2.73
N LYS A 204 -0.97 -16.88 2.81
CA LYS A 204 -1.96 -15.81 2.66
C LYS A 204 -2.40 -15.63 1.20
N VAL A 205 -2.97 -16.70 0.63
CA VAL A 205 -3.39 -16.77 -0.78
C VAL A 205 -4.47 -15.74 -1.15
N ALA A 206 -5.29 -15.32 -0.19
CA ALA A 206 -6.27 -14.25 -0.41
C ALA A 206 -5.58 -12.91 -0.67
N ASP A 207 -4.52 -12.60 0.08
CA ASP A 207 -3.77 -11.35 -0.01
C ASP A 207 -2.76 -11.36 -1.16
N PHE A 208 -2.04 -12.46 -1.37
CA PHE A 208 -0.91 -12.48 -2.30
C PHE A 208 -1.11 -13.38 -3.51
N GLY A 209 -2.00 -14.38 -3.45
CA GLY A 209 -2.08 -15.42 -4.47
C GLY A 209 -0.71 -16.04 -4.74
N GLY A 210 -0.24 -16.00 -5.99
CA GLY A 210 1.11 -16.41 -6.38
C GLY A 210 2.12 -15.27 -6.58
N ARG A 211 1.84 -14.06 -6.06
CA ARG A 211 2.63 -12.85 -6.31
C ARG A 211 3.81 -12.66 -5.37
N VAL A 212 3.94 -13.44 -4.29
CA VAL A 212 5.23 -13.58 -3.61
C VAL A 212 6.11 -14.46 -4.48
N ILE A 213 6.87 -13.83 -5.38
CA ILE A 213 7.61 -14.53 -6.45
C ILE A 213 8.97 -15.04 -6.00
N GLN A 214 9.47 -14.55 -4.86
CA GLN A 214 10.69 -15.03 -4.23
C GLN A 214 10.69 -14.73 -2.73
N SER A 215 11.22 -15.66 -1.95
CA SER A 215 11.48 -15.52 -0.52
C SER A 215 12.93 -15.87 -0.22
N VAL A 216 13.64 -15.01 0.50
CA VAL A 216 15.05 -15.17 0.82
C VAL A 216 15.23 -14.94 2.32
N ASN A 217 15.72 -15.96 3.01
CA ASN A 217 16.12 -15.83 4.40
C ASN A 217 17.59 -15.40 4.46
N LEU A 218 17.82 -14.24 5.06
CA LEU A 218 19.11 -13.59 5.23
C LEU A 218 19.45 -13.34 6.71
N THR A 219 18.54 -13.64 7.64
CA THR A 219 18.83 -13.51 9.06
C THR A 219 19.93 -14.50 9.46
N THR A 220 20.88 -14.00 10.22
CA THR A 220 21.94 -14.82 10.85
C THR A 220 21.61 -15.17 12.30
N LEU A 221 20.50 -14.63 12.83
CA LEU A 221 20.04 -14.87 14.18
C LEU A 221 19.30 -16.22 14.29
N PRO A 222 19.43 -16.93 15.43
CA PRO A 222 18.65 -18.14 15.67
C PRO A 222 17.18 -17.81 15.92
N ASN A 223 16.32 -18.82 15.92
CA ASN A 223 14.87 -18.69 16.17
C ASN A 223 14.15 -17.85 15.10
N ASN A 224 14.31 -18.26 13.85
CA ASN A 224 13.54 -17.74 12.73
C ASN A 224 12.71 -18.87 12.10
N SER A 225 11.40 -18.80 12.29
CA SER A 225 10.46 -19.77 11.74
C SER A 225 10.22 -19.51 10.25
N PRO A 226 10.10 -20.56 9.39
CA PRO A 226 9.93 -20.38 7.96
C PRO A 226 8.71 -19.52 7.59
N GLY A 227 8.86 -18.72 6.54
CA GLY A 227 7.79 -17.84 6.04
C GLY A 227 7.88 -16.48 6.72
N ASP A 228 7.18 -16.33 7.84
CA ASP A 228 7.20 -15.12 8.67
C ASP A 228 6.81 -15.47 10.12
N GLY A 229 7.80 -15.82 10.94
CA GLY A 229 7.55 -16.21 12.32
C GLY A 229 7.23 -15.05 13.26
N ARG A 230 7.62 -13.82 12.90
CA ARG A 230 7.26 -12.60 13.64
C ARG A 230 5.85 -12.12 13.26
N GLY A 231 5.54 -12.03 11.97
CA GLY A 231 4.25 -11.60 11.41
C GLY A 231 4.23 -10.16 10.87
N HIS A 232 5.26 -9.37 11.17
CA HIS A 232 5.34 -7.95 10.80
C HIS A 232 5.49 -7.79 9.28
N GLY A 233 6.38 -8.55 8.64
CA GLY A 233 6.61 -8.47 7.20
C GLY A 233 5.42 -8.89 6.35
N THR A 234 4.62 -9.87 6.80
CA THR A 234 3.34 -10.23 6.16
C THR A 234 2.35 -9.07 6.19
N PHE A 235 2.26 -8.36 7.31
CA PHE A 235 1.40 -7.19 7.44
C PHE A 235 1.85 -6.08 6.48
N VAL A 236 3.15 -5.76 6.49
CA VAL A 236 3.78 -4.74 5.62
C VAL A 236 3.52 -5.06 4.15
N ALA A 237 3.75 -6.32 3.73
CA ALA A 237 3.49 -6.76 2.37
C ALA A 237 2.01 -6.65 1.97
N GLY A 238 1.09 -6.90 2.91
CA GLY A 238 -0.35 -6.73 2.73
C GLY A 238 -0.75 -5.28 2.45
N ILE A 239 -0.24 -4.32 3.21
CA ILE A 239 -0.50 -2.90 2.98
C ILE A 239 0.10 -2.42 1.66
N ALA A 240 1.30 -2.89 1.30
CA ALA A 240 1.95 -2.51 0.05
C ALA A 240 1.23 -3.07 -1.19
N ALA A 241 0.87 -4.37 -1.17
CA ALA A 241 0.46 -5.09 -2.38
C ALA A 241 -0.55 -6.24 -2.15
N GLY A 242 -1.28 -6.25 -1.03
CA GLY A 242 -2.38 -7.19 -0.81
C GLY A 242 -3.52 -7.01 -1.82
N GLN A 243 -4.21 -8.09 -2.20
CA GLN A 243 -5.35 -8.05 -3.12
C GLN A 243 -6.66 -8.56 -2.51
N ALA A 244 -6.65 -8.95 -1.23
CA ALA A 244 -7.81 -9.52 -0.57
C ALA A 244 -8.97 -8.53 -0.63
N ALA A 245 -10.18 -9.03 -0.93
CA ALA A 245 -11.37 -8.19 -1.00
C ALA A 245 -11.63 -7.52 0.36
N GLY A 246 -11.75 -6.20 0.37
CA GLY A 246 -11.89 -5.40 1.59
C GLY A 246 -10.57 -5.00 2.26
N TYR A 247 -9.43 -5.54 1.82
CA TYR A 247 -8.09 -5.26 2.36
C TYR A 247 -7.03 -5.05 1.27
N ALA A 248 -7.44 -4.60 0.08
CA ALA A 248 -6.49 -4.31 -0.99
C ALA A 248 -5.46 -3.25 -0.52
N GLY A 249 -4.18 -3.56 -0.74
CA GLY A 249 -3.06 -2.66 -0.50
C GLY A 249 -2.90 -1.64 -1.63
N ALA A 250 -1.90 -0.75 -1.51
CA ALA A 250 -1.75 0.38 -2.41
C ALA A 250 -1.47 -0.06 -3.87
N SER A 251 -0.74 -1.17 -4.06
CA SER A 251 -0.42 -1.73 -5.38
C SER A 251 -0.79 -3.22 -5.49
N PRO A 252 -2.09 -3.56 -5.58
CA PRO A 252 -2.60 -4.93 -5.41
C PRO A 252 -2.18 -5.90 -6.53
N LYS A 253 -1.57 -5.41 -7.62
CA LYS A 253 -1.03 -6.21 -8.72
C LYS A 253 0.49 -6.33 -8.74
N SER A 254 1.21 -5.61 -7.87
CA SER A 254 2.66 -5.73 -7.79
C SER A 254 3.06 -7.13 -7.34
N ASN A 255 4.15 -7.64 -7.89
CA ASN A 255 4.80 -8.79 -7.28
C ASN A 255 5.54 -8.37 -6.01
N ILE A 256 5.76 -9.33 -5.13
CA ILE A 256 6.47 -9.16 -3.86
C ILE A 256 7.70 -10.06 -3.88
N VAL A 257 8.84 -9.51 -3.48
CA VAL A 257 10.01 -10.29 -3.05
C VAL A 257 10.14 -10.11 -1.56
N SER A 258 10.15 -11.22 -0.83
CA SER A 258 10.30 -11.26 0.62
C SER A 258 11.78 -11.47 0.98
N LEU A 259 12.34 -10.51 1.72
CA LEU A 259 13.70 -10.56 2.25
C LEU A 259 13.59 -10.58 3.77
N ASP A 260 13.77 -11.76 4.34
CA ASP A 260 13.66 -12.00 5.76
C ASP A 260 15.02 -11.75 6.43
N VAL A 261 15.10 -10.70 7.24
CA VAL A 261 16.32 -10.20 7.90
C VAL A 261 16.20 -10.20 9.43
N MET A 262 15.06 -10.66 9.98
CA MET A 262 14.77 -10.64 11.41
C MET A 262 14.63 -12.06 11.96
N ASP A 263 14.70 -12.19 13.28
CA ASP A 263 14.23 -13.39 13.97
C ASP A 263 12.74 -13.26 14.38
N ASP A 264 12.20 -14.32 14.99
CA ASP A 264 10.80 -14.36 15.44
C ASP A 264 10.47 -13.32 16.52
N THR A 265 11.46 -12.62 17.07
CA THR A 265 11.26 -11.53 18.05
C THR A 265 11.26 -10.14 17.43
N GLY A 266 11.51 -10.02 16.12
CA GLY A 266 11.64 -8.74 15.43
C GLY A 266 13.04 -8.13 15.53
N THR A 267 14.04 -8.92 15.94
CA THR A 267 15.43 -8.45 16.01
C THR A 267 16.14 -8.69 14.69
N ALA A 268 16.82 -7.68 14.14
CA ALA A 268 17.70 -7.79 12.98
C ALA A 268 19.12 -7.32 13.30
N ARG A 269 20.11 -7.84 12.56
CA ARG A 269 21.45 -7.24 12.48
C ARG A 269 21.53 -6.30 11.29
N THR A 270 22.21 -5.17 11.45
CA THR A 270 22.49 -4.25 10.34
C THR A 270 23.19 -4.96 9.16
N SER A 271 24.05 -5.94 9.43
CA SER A 271 24.69 -6.77 8.40
C SER A 271 23.70 -7.53 7.51
N ASP A 272 22.61 -8.00 8.09
CA ASP A 272 21.63 -8.86 7.42
C ASP A 272 20.71 -8.00 6.55
N VAL A 273 20.38 -6.79 7.03
CA VAL A 273 19.71 -5.74 6.24
C VAL A 273 20.58 -5.28 5.06
N ILE A 274 21.88 -5.07 5.26
CA ILE A 274 22.83 -4.74 4.18
C ILE A 274 22.92 -5.90 3.18
N ALA A 275 22.93 -7.15 3.64
CA ALA A 275 22.90 -8.32 2.77
C ALA A 275 21.62 -8.38 1.92
N ALA A 276 20.48 -7.93 2.46
CA ALA A 276 19.24 -7.79 1.70
C ALA A 276 19.36 -6.72 0.62
N ALA A 277 19.93 -5.55 0.93
CA ALA A 277 20.22 -4.54 -0.08
C ALA A 277 21.16 -5.07 -1.19
N GLN A 278 22.21 -5.79 -0.82
CA GLN A 278 23.10 -6.44 -1.77
C GLN A 278 22.37 -7.47 -2.65
N TRP A 279 21.49 -8.28 -2.06
CA TRP A 279 20.70 -9.26 -2.79
C TRP A 279 19.74 -8.58 -3.78
N ILE A 280 19.06 -7.51 -3.36
CA ILE A 280 18.17 -6.72 -4.22
C ILE A 280 18.97 -6.19 -5.40
N LEU A 281 20.12 -5.55 -5.16
CA LEU A 281 20.95 -5.00 -6.21
C LEU A 281 21.34 -6.04 -7.27
N ALA A 282 21.73 -7.24 -6.82
CA ALA A 282 22.13 -8.35 -7.68
C ALA A 282 20.97 -8.98 -8.46
N ASN A 283 19.74 -8.86 -7.97
CA ASN A 283 18.57 -9.55 -8.54
C ASN A 283 17.48 -8.61 -9.09
N LYS A 284 17.64 -7.29 -8.99
CA LYS A 284 16.60 -6.31 -9.36
C LYS A 284 16.13 -6.47 -10.79
N ASP A 285 17.04 -6.75 -11.73
CA ASP A 285 16.69 -6.89 -13.14
C ASP A 285 15.98 -8.23 -13.42
N LYS A 286 16.38 -9.29 -12.69
CA LYS A 286 15.77 -10.62 -12.79
C LYS A 286 14.31 -10.62 -12.33
N TYR A 287 14.02 -9.93 -11.23
CA TYR A 287 12.68 -9.90 -10.64
C TYR A 287 11.93 -8.59 -10.87
N ASN A 288 12.45 -7.68 -11.72
CA ASN A 288 11.89 -6.35 -11.94
C ASN A 288 11.64 -5.55 -10.64
N ILE A 289 12.58 -5.62 -9.70
CA ILE A 289 12.51 -4.88 -8.43
C ILE A 289 12.84 -3.42 -8.73
N LYS A 290 11.88 -2.52 -8.49
CA LYS A 290 12.07 -1.07 -8.61
C LYS A 290 11.72 -0.32 -7.35
N VAL A 291 11.12 -0.97 -6.36
CA VAL A 291 10.80 -0.40 -5.06
C VAL A 291 11.29 -1.34 -3.97
N ALA A 292 11.92 -0.81 -2.93
CA ALA A 292 12.32 -1.55 -1.73
C ALA A 292 11.78 -0.82 -0.49
N ASN A 293 11.01 -1.54 0.32
CA ASN A 293 10.43 -1.04 1.56
C ASN A 293 11.24 -1.56 2.76
N PHE A 294 11.73 -0.64 3.59
CA PHE A 294 12.44 -0.89 4.83
C PHE A 294 11.60 -0.37 6.00
N SER A 295 10.74 -1.23 6.54
CA SER A 295 9.91 -0.93 7.71
C SER A 295 10.66 -1.28 9.01
N LEU A 296 11.90 -0.78 9.12
CA LEU A 296 12.81 -1.03 10.23
C LEU A 296 13.81 0.12 10.35
N HIS A 297 14.51 0.21 11.48
CA HIS A 297 15.64 1.11 11.63
C HIS A 297 16.79 0.46 12.41
N ALA A 298 17.99 1.01 12.26
CA ALA A 298 19.15 0.66 13.08
C ALA A 298 18.97 1.17 14.51
N SER A 299 19.68 0.56 15.47
CA SER A 299 19.60 0.96 16.89
C SER A 299 20.56 2.08 17.28
N ASN A 300 21.52 2.44 16.42
CA ASN A 300 22.53 3.46 16.70
C ASN A 300 22.32 4.68 15.82
N SER A 301 22.28 5.86 16.44
CA SER A 301 22.23 7.13 15.72
C SER A 301 23.57 7.39 15.04
N SER A 302 23.53 7.80 13.77
CA SER A 302 24.71 8.01 12.94
C SER A 302 24.45 9.06 11.86
N SER A 303 25.52 9.66 11.35
CA SER A 303 25.46 10.48 10.13
C SER A 303 25.37 9.57 8.92
N PHE A 304 24.53 9.92 7.95
CA PHE A 304 24.38 9.16 6.70
C PHE A 304 25.71 9.02 5.93
N THR A 305 26.62 9.97 6.13
CA THR A 305 27.94 9.95 5.51
C THR A 305 28.86 8.82 5.99
N HIS A 306 28.57 8.28 7.17
CA HIS A 306 29.40 7.26 7.81
C HIS A 306 28.69 5.91 7.93
N ASP A 307 27.36 5.92 8.05
CA ASP A 307 26.56 4.72 8.30
C ASP A 307 26.65 3.70 7.14
N PRO A 308 26.93 2.42 7.42
CA PRO A 308 27.05 1.40 6.39
C PRO A 308 25.70 1.00 5.78
N LEU A 309 24.59 1.12 6.52
CA LEU A 309 23.25 0.85 5.98
C LEU A 309 22.80 1.98 5.06
N ASP A 310 23.04 3.24 5.42
CA ASP A 310 22.75 4.39 4.54
C ASP A 310 23.49 4.24 3.20
N LYS A 311 24.80 3.93 3.23
CA LYS A 311 25.58 3.62 2.02
C LYS A 311 25.01 2.46 1.20
N ALA A 312 24.44 1.46 1.85
CA ALA A 312 23.84 0.32 1.15
C ALA A 312 22.53 0.70 0.45
N VAL A 313 21.68 1.50 1.08
CA VAL A 313 20.43 1.98 0.47
C VAL A 313 20.67 3.06 -0.58
N GLU A 314 21.70 3.89 -0.43
CA GLU A 314 22.18 4.80 -1.48
C GLU A 314 22.58 4.02 -2.75
N LYS A 315 23.26 2.88 -2.62
CA LYS A 315 23.59 2.02 -3.77
C LYS A 315 22.34 1.49 -4.47
N LEU A 316 21.28 1.17 -3.72
CA LEU A 316 19.98 0.83 -4.31
C LEU A 316 19.39 2.02 -5.06
N TRP A 317 19.36 3.18 -4.41
CA TRP A 317 18.86 4.44 -4.96
C TRP A 317 19.53 4.78 -6.30
N PHE A 318 20.86 4.87 -6.32
CA PHE A 318 21.64 5.20 -7.50
C PHE A 318 21.61 4.11 -8.58
N SER A 319 21.18 2.90 -8.26
CA SER A 319 20.95 1.82 -9.23
C SER A 319 19.55 1.84 -9.86
N GLY A 320 18.69 2.78 -9.45
CA GLY A 320 17.33 2.94 -9.94
C GLY A 320 16.26 2.17 -9.16
N VAL A 321 16.55 1.77 -7.92
CA VAL A 321 15.57 1.19 -7.00
C VAL A 321 15.11 2.27 -6.01
N THR A 322 13.84 2.61 -6.01
CA THR A 322 13.25 3.56 -5.07
C THR A 322 13.20 2.95 -3.68
N VAL A 323 13.95 3.52 -2.73
CA VAL A 323 13.95 3.08 -1.33
C VAL A 323 12.96 3.91 -0.52
N VAL A 324 12.08 3.21 0.21
CA VAL A 324 11.11 3.80 1.12
C VAL A 324 11.39 3.27 2.52
N ALA A 325 11.58 4.17 3.48
CA ALA A 325 11.95 3.86 4.86
C ALA A 325 10.93 4.45 5.84
N ALA A 326 10.65 3.72 6.92
CA ALA A 326 9.89 4.24 8.05
C ALA A 326 10.71 5.32 8.81
N ALA A 327 10.06 6.36 9.31
CA ALA A 327 10.72 7.39 10.12
C ALA A 327 11.15 6.87 11.51
N GLY A 328 10.40 5.90 12.05
CA GLY A 328 10.60 5.31 13.37
C GLY A 328 9.54 5.73 14.38
N ASN A 329 9.43 4.94 15.46
CA ASN A 329 8.35 5.02 16.43
C ASN A 329 8.79 5.59 17.80
N TYR A 330 9.92 6.30 17.83
CA TYR A 330 10.54 6.90 19.01
C TYR A 330 10.26 8.42 19.14
N GLY A 331 9.12 8.87 18.61
CA GLY A 331 8.67 10.26 18.69
C GLY A 331 8.49 10.76 20.14
N LEU A 332 8.54 12.08 20.31
CA LEU A 332 8.35 12.73 21.60
C LEU A 332 7.02 13.50 21.61
N ALA A 333 6.21 13.32 22.65
CA ALA A 333 4.91 13.98 22.77
C ALA A 333 4.96 15.52 22.75
N ASN A 334 6.10 16.10 23.13
CA ASN A 334 6.25 17.55 23.31
C ASN A 334 7.29 18.20 22.39
N GLY A 335 7.68 17.54 21.28
CA GLY A 335 8.63 18.15 20.34
C GLY A 335 9.25 17.19 19.34
N PRO A 336 10.12 17.71 18.45
CA PRO A 336 10.81 16.88 17.46
C PRO A 336 11.80 15.94 18.14
N SER A 337 11.66 14.64 17.89
CA SER A 337 12.63 13.60 18.27
C SER A 337 13.89 13.62 17.39
N GLY A 338 13.78 14.22 16.20
CA GLY A 338 14.68 13.95 15.08
C GLY A 338 14.36 12.63 14.40
N VAL A 339 14.98 12.42 13.24
CA VAL A 339 15.02 11.12 12.54
C VAL A 339 16.48 10.73 12.45
N LEU A 340 16.93 9.93 13.42
CA LEU A 340 18.35 9.82 13.76
C LEU A 340 19.00 8.54 13.27
N TYR A 341 18.21 7.55 12.84
CA TYR A 341 18.66 6.20 12.55
C TYR A 341 18.50 5.84 11.08
N ALA A 342 19.47 5.08 10.57
CA ALA A 342 19.42 4.47 9.25
C ALA A 342 18.27 3.47 9.12
N PRO A 343 17.63 3.35 7.94
CA PRO A 343 17.86 4.15 6.73
C PRO A 343 17.04 5.45 6.68
N GLY A 344 16.23 5.76 7.70
CA GLY A 344 15.29 6.89 7.68
C GLY A 344 15.95 8.27 7.73
N ASN A 345 17.17 8.38 8.25
CA ASN A 345 17.99 9.59 8.28
C ASN A 345 18.67 9.92 6.92
N ASP A 346 18.75 8.98 5.98
CA ASP A 346 19.43 9.19 4.70
C ASP A 346 18.69 10.23 3.83
N PRO A 347 19.35 11.28 3.31
CA PRO A 347 18.68 12.36 2.58
C PRO A 347 18.21 11.96 1.19
N PHE A 348 18.75 10.89 0.58
CA PHE A 348 18.31 10.44 -0.74
C PHE A 348 16.99 9.68 -0.66
N VAL A 349 16.87 8.74 0.29
CA VAL A 349 15.70 7.86 0.38
C VAL A 349 14.42 8.61 0.76
N ILE A 350 13.27 7.97 0.54
CA ILE A 350 11.96 8.50 0.96
C ILE A 350 11.71 8.05 2.40
N THR A 351 11.64 8.99 3.34
CA THR A 351 11.30 8.70 4.74
C THR A 351 9.86 9.05 5.01
N VAL A 352 9.13 8.11 5.63
CA VAL A 352 7.67 8.20 5.81
C VAL A 352 7.32 8.26 7.30
N GLY A 353 6.66 9.34 7.71
CA GLY A 353 6.01 9.46 9.01
C GLY A 353 4.61 8.85 9.01
N ALA A 354 4.07 8.62 10.21
CA ALA A 354 2.70 8.14 10.37
C ALA A 354 1.74 9.31 10.59
N ALA A 355 0.58 9.25 9.96
CA ALA A 355 -0.58 10.08 10.26
C ALA A 355 -1.64 9.28 11.03
N ASP A 356 -2.41 10.00 11.84
CA ASP A 356 -3.61 9.55 12.52
C ASP A 356 -4.81 10.27 11.91
N MET A 357 -5.73 9.49 11.35
CA MET A 357 -6.93 9.94 10.64
C MET A 357 -8.05 10.46 11.55
N ASP A 358 -7.87 10.40 12.88
CA ASP A 358 -8.90 10.73 13.88
C ASP A 358 -10.27 10.06 13.54
N GLY A 359 -10.16 8.80 13.08
CA GLY A 359 -11.29 7.93 12.75
C GLY A 359 -12.07 8.24 11.49
N ASN A 360 -11.60 9.16 10.64
CA ASN A 360 -12.33 9.54 9.44
C ASN A 360 -11.38 9.87 8.27
N PRO A 361 -11.81 9.82 7.00
CA PRO A 361 -10.92 9.99 5.86
C PRO A 361 -10.74 11.47 5.47
N ASN A 362 -11.04 12.43 6.35
CA ASN A 362 -10.85 13.86 6.10
C ASN A 362 -9.45 14.28 6.55
N PRO A 363 -8.58 14.68 5.63
CA PRO A 363 -7.19 14.99 5.97
C PRO A 363 -6.95 16.30 6.71
N LYS A 364 -8.01 17.05 7.01
CA LYS A 364 -7.89 18.38 7.60
C LYS A 364 -7.68 18.33 9.10
N ASP A 365 -8.17 17.28 9.75
CA ASP A 365 -8.03 16.98 11.17
C ASP A 365 -6.91 15.98 11.46
N ASP A 366 -6.30 15.39 10.43
CA ASP A 366 -5.18 14.46 10.59
C ASP A 366 -4.00 15.09 11.34
N THR A 367 -3.46 14.32 12.28
CA THR A 367 -2.33 14.70 13.12
C THR A 367 -1.23 13.65 13.06
N ALA A 368 -0.02 14.00 13.53
CA ALA A 368 0.99 12.98 13.77
C ALA A 368 0.75 12.33 15.14
N PRO A 369 0.70 11.00 15.24
CA PRO A 369 0.70 10.34 16.53
C PRO A 369 2.02 10.63 17.24
N PHE A 370 1.97 10.73 18.58
CA PHE A 370 3.10 11.20 19.39
C PHE A 370 4.38 10.36 19.23
N TRP A 371 4.24 9.09 18.85
CA TRP A 371 5.33 8.15 18.62
C TRP A 371 5.96 8.28 17.23
N SER A 372 5.35 8.97 16.27
CA SER A 372 5.95 9.13 14.94
C SER A 372 7.15 10.08 15.01
N ALA A 373 8.34 9.57 14.69
CA ALA A 373 9.56 10.37 14.70
C ALA A 373 9.53 11.47 13.63
N TYR A 374 9.98 12.68 14.01
CA TYR A 374 10.07 13.83 13.10
C TYR A 374 11.09 14.86 13.59
N GLY A 375 11.57 15.70 12.68
CA GLY A 375 12.46 16.82 12.98
C GLY A 375 13.62 16.88 12.00
N TYR A 376 14.84 16.92 12.55
CA TYR A 376 16.07 16.95 11.76
C TYR A 376 16.91 15.69 12.00
N THR A 377 17.69 15.30 10.99
CA THR A 377 18.73 14.29 11.12
C THR A 377 19.97 14.89 11.80
N ASN A 378 20.96 14.05 12.13
CA ASN A 378 22.26 14.51 12.64
C ASN A 378 22.97 15.50 11.69
N ASP A 379 22.64 15.43 10.40
CA ASP A 379 23.24 16.20 9.31
C ASP A 379 22.40 17.43 8.92
N GLY A 380 21.32 17.71 9.66
CA GLY A 380 20.48 18.90 9.46
C GLY A 380 19.44 18.78 8.34
N PHE A 381 19.19 17.58 7.81
CA PHE A 381 18.09 17.37 6.85
C PHE A 381 16.77 17.25 7.60
N ARG A 382 15.72 17.89 7.07
CA ARG A 382 14.37 17.78 7.64
C ARG A 382 13.74 16.46 7.21
N LYS A 383 13.23 15.69 8.18
CA LYS A 383 12.58 14.39 7.99
C LYS A 383 11.37 14.24 8.92
N PRO A 384 10.37 13.42 8.56
CA PRO A 384 10.19 12.73 7.28
C PRO A 384 9.91 13.72 6.13
N GLU A 385 10.05 13.29 4.88
CA GLU A 385 9.64 14.12 3.73
C GLU A 385 8.12 14.19 3.58
N VAL A 386 7.46 13.05 3.76
CA VAL A 386 6.01 12.89 3.61
C VAL A 386 5.49 11.98 4.71
N ALA A 387 4.18 12.01 4.92
CA ALA A 387 3.50 11.06 5.78
C ALA A 387 2.49 10.22 5.02
N ALA A 388 2.09 9.10 5.61
CA ALA A 388 0.92 8.33 5.21
C ALA A 388 0.24 7.79 6.48
N ASP A 389 -0.99 7.32 6.33
CA ASP A 389 -1.75 6.73 7.44
C ASP A 389 -0.97 5.58 8.07
N GLY A 390 -0.79 5.65 9.39
CA GLY A 390 0.02 4.67 10.12
C GLY A 390 -0.59 4.21 11.43
N ARG A 391 -1.77 4.71 11.82
CA ARG A 391 -2.45 4.35 13.05
C ARG A 391 -3.70 3.51 12.77
N TYR A 392 -3.92 2.47 13.57
CA TYR A 392 -5.09 1.59 13.50
C TYR A 392 -5.31 0.90 12.15
N MET A 393 -4.20 0.59 11.48
CA MET A 393 -4.15 -0.09 10.19
C MET A 393 -4.53 -1.55 10.36
N VAL A 394 -5.19 -2.16 9.36
CA VAL A 394 -5.53 -3.58 9.38
C VAL A 394 -4.80 -4.32 8.26
N GLY A 395 -4.09 -5.38 8.62
CA GLY A 395 -3.25 -6.15 7.70
C GLY A 395 -3.27 -7.65 7.99
N PRO A 396 -2.89 -8.48 7.00
CA PRO A 396 -2.82 -9.93 7.17
C PRO A 396 -1.68 -10.29 8.14
N ILE A 397 -1.91 -11.30 8.97
CA ILE A 397 -0.90 -11.82 9.91
C ILE A 397 -0.97 -13.35 10.00
N PRO A 398 0.16 -14.08 10.05
CA PRO A 398 0.15 -15.51 10.34
C PRO A 398 -0.31 -15.71 11.78
N MET A 399 -1.38 -16.47 12.03
CA MET A 399 -1.93 -16.63 13.39
C MET A 399 -0.99 -17.40 14.34
N THR A 400 0.04 -18.05 13.80
CA THR A 400 1.10 -18.72 14.55
C THR A 400 2.28 -17.79 14.88
N SER A 401 2.27 -16.54 14.40
CA SER A 401 3.37 -15.62 14.59
C SER A 401 3.44 -15.09 16.01
N THR A 402 4.64 -14.66 16.45
CA THR A 402 4.82 -14.09 17.78
C THR A 402 4.02 -12.81 17.98
N LEU A 403 3.91 -11.97 16.94
CA LEU A 403 3.10 -10.74 16.97
C LEU A 403 1.62 -11.02 17.19
N ALA A 404 1.06 -12.03 16.51
CA ALA A 404 -0.33 -12.44 16.72
C ALA A 404 -0.57 -12.91 18.16
N ALA A 405 0.40 -13.60 18.76
CA ALA A 405 0.32 -14.05 20.15
C ALA A 405 0.45 -12.88 21.15
N GLN A 406 1.41 -11.96 20.92
CA GLN A 406 1.67 -10.81 21.79
C GLN A 406 0.53 -9.78 21.77
N LYS A 407 -0.16 -9.64 20.63
CA LYS A 407 -1.21 -8.63 20.40
C LYS A 407 -2.55 -9.29 20.09
N ALA A 408 -2.86 -10.39 20.77
CA ALA A 408 -4.08 -11.16 20.55
C ALA A 408 -5.37 -10.34 20.67
N SER A 409 -5.39 -9.29 21.50
CA SER A 409 -6.53 -8.36 21.63
C SER A 409 -6.80 -7.54 20.38
N ASN A 410 -5.80 -7.38 19.50
CA ASN A 410 -5.89 -6.56 18.31
C ASN A 410 -6.28 -7.40 17.07
N ILE A 411 -6.50 -8.70 17.23
CA ILE A 411 -6.98 -9.57 16.15
C ILE A 411 -8.42 -9.18 15.82
N VAL A 412 -8.63 -8.58 14.65
CA VAL A 412 -9.95 -8.11 14.21
C VAL A 412 -10.75 -9.21 13.51
N SER A 413 -10.06 -10.20 12.93
CA SER A 413 -10.66 -11.40 12.36
C SER A 413 -9.58 -12.47 12.15
N PRO A 414 -9.94 -13.76 11.95
CA PRO A 414 -8.94 -14.79 11.72
C PRO A 414 -7.98 -14.44 10.58
N GLY A 415 -6.70 -14.31 10.92
CA GLY A 415 -5.63 -13.99 9.96
C GLY A 415 -5.44 -12.50 9.66
N TYR A 416 -6.13 -11.59 10.36
CA TYR A 416 -5.94 -10.15 10.28
C TYR A 416 -5.84 -9.51 11.66
N ILE A 417 -4.95 -8.54 11.78
CA ILE A 417 -4.68 -7.81 13.03
C ILE A 417 -4.72 -6.30 12.77
N GLN A 418 -5.03 -5.54 13.80
CA GLN A 418 -4.93 -4.09 13.80
C GLN A 418 -3.66 -3.62 14.51
N LEU A 419 -2.82 -2.83 13.83
CA LEU A 419 -1.56 -2.33 14.37
C LEU A 419 -1.34 -0.86 13.99
N SER A 420 -0.39 -0.23 14.66
CA SER A 420 0.00 1.17 14.44
C SER A 420 1.52 1.25 14.38
N GLY A 421 2.06 2.08 13.49
CA GLY A 421 3.48 2.28 13.31
C GLY A 421 3.84 2.98 11.99
N THR A 422 4.97 3.68 11.98
CA THR A 422 5.56 4.21 10.74
C THR A 422 5.92 3.09 9.76
N SER A 423 6.17 1.87 10.28
CA SER A 423 6.31 0.62 9.54
C SER A 423 5.10 0.27 8.66
N PHE A 424 3.90 0.78 8.96
CA PHE A 424 2.69 0.54 8.18
C PHE A 424 2.30 1.73 7.28
N ALA A 425 2.82 2.93 7.58
CA ALA A 425 2.73 4.08 6.69
C ALA A 425 3.68 3.95 5.48
N ALA A 426 4.93 3.50 5.71
CA ALA A 426 5.93 3.28 4.67
C ALA A 426 5.44 2.40 3.49
N PRO A 427 4.80 1.23 3.71
CA PRO A 427 4.32 0.38 2.62
C PRO A 427 3.19 0.99 1.79
N ILE A 428 2.39 1.93 2.33
CA ILE A 428 1.44 2.71 1.52
C ILE A 428 2.21 3.49 0.45
N VAL A 429 3.25 4.21 0.87
CA VAL A 429 4.10 5.01 -0.03
C VAL A 429 4.89 4.13 -0.99
N ALA A 430 5.36 2.95 -0.56
CA ALA A 430 6.01 1.99 -1.45
C ALA A 430 5.05 1.47 -2.55
N GLY A 431 3.79 1.20 -2.21
CA GLY A 431 2.79 0.83 -3.19
C GLY A 431 2.43 1.97 -4.15
N ILE A 432 2.30 3.21 -3.65
CA ILE A 432 2.10 4.40 -4.49
C ILE A 432 3.30 4.61 -5.43
N ALA A 433 4.54 4.44 -4.94
CA ALA A 433 5.75 4.49 -5.76
C ALA A 433 5.73 3.45 -6.90
N ALA A 434 5.25 2.23 -6.63
CA ALA A 434 5.07 1.23 -7.68
C ALA A 434 4.02 1.65 -8.71
N GLN A 435 2.93 2.32 -8.30
CA GLN A 435 1.91 2.85 -9.22
C GLN A 435 2.45 4.01 -10.08
N ILE A 436 3.26 4.91 -9.49
CA ILE A 436 3.97 5.97 -10.22
C ILE A 436 4.85 5.34 -11.31
N LEU A 437 5.64 4.32 -10.95
CA LEU A 437 6.54 3.62 -11.86
C LEU A 437 5.81 2.77 -12.90
N ALA A 438 4.63 2.23 -12.58
CA ALA A 438 3.79 1.53 -13.56
C ALA A 438 3.40 2.49 -14.70
N ARG A 439 3.06 3.74 -14.37
CA ARG A 439 2.70 4.77 -15.34
C ARG A 439 3.91 5.43 -16.01
N ASN A 440 5.00 5.56 -15.26
CA ASN A 440 6.23 6.21 -15.67
C ASN A 440 7.44 5.27 -15.55
N PRO A 441 7.53 4.21 -16.37
CA PRO A 441 8.55 3.15 -16.21
C PRO A 441 9.98 3.62 -16.46
N SER A 442 10.17 4.80 -17.06
CA SER A 442 11.49 5.41 -17.26
C SER A 442 11.93 6.33 -16.12
N TRP A 443 11.08 6.55 -15.11
CA TRP A 443 11.43 7.43 -14.00
C TRP A 443 12.41 6.76 -13.04
N GLY A 444 13.35 7.56 -12.54
CA GLY A 444 14.25 7.19 -11.47
C GLY A 444 13.72 7.56 -10.08
N PRO A 445 14.39 7.11 -9.00
CA PRO A 445 13.98 7.35 -7.63
C PRO A 445 13.77 8.83 -7.27
N ASP A 446 14.62 9.73 -7.77
CA ASP A 446 14.48 11.18 -7.50
C ASP A 446 13.18 11.77 -8.05
N GLN A 447 12.72 11.29 -9.21
CA GLN A 447 11.45 11.72 -9.80
C GLN A 447 10.26 11.15 -9.03
N VAL A 448 10.36 9.91 -8.56
CA VAL A 448 9.33 9.31 -7.69
C VAL A 448 9.22 10.11 -6.39
N LYS A 449 10.35 10.38 -5.72
CA LYS A 449 10.42 11.22 -4.51
C LYS A 449 9.88 12.63 -4.76
N GLY A 450 10.29 13.25 -5.87
CA GLY A 450 9.83 14.56 -6.26
C GLY A 450 8.33 14.63 -6.52
N ALA A 451 7.73 13.62 -7.15
CA ALA A 451 6.29 13.55 -7.38
C ALA A 451 5.53 13.45 -6.05
N LEU A 452 5.97 12.58 -5.14
CA LEU A 452 5.36 12.43 -3.81
C LEU A 452 5.45 13.74 -3.01
N MET A 453 6.63 14.34 -2.93
CA MET A 453 6.86 15.59 -2.19
C MET A 453 6.10 16.79 -2.77
N ALA A 454 6.10 16.96 -4.10
CA ALA A 454 5.47 18.11 -4.74
C ALA A 454 3.94 18.05 -4.72
N THR A 455 3.36 16.87 -4.48
CA THR A 455 1.91 16.65 -4.49
C THR A 455 1.36 16.28 -3.11
N ALA A 456 2.21 16.24 -2.08
CA ALA A 456 1.80 16.01 -0.71
C ALA A 456 0.72 17.03 -0.30
N ARG A 457 -0.30 16.52 0.38
CA ARG A 457 -1.46 17.28 0.81
C ARG A 457 -1.15 17.95 2.16
N PRO A 458 -1.34 19.27 2.30
CA PRO A 458 -1.10 19.96 3.56
C PRO A 458 -2.00 19.47 4.69
N THR A 459 -1.42 19.34 5.88
CA THR A 459 -2.09 18.89 7.12
C THR A 459 -2.10 20.04 8.14
N PRO A 460 -3.12 20.93 8.11
CA PRO A 460 -3.11 22.15 8.92
C PRO A 460 -3.28 21.92 10.43
N SER A 461 -3.85 20.78 10.83
CA SER A 461 -4.05 20.41 12.24
C SER A 461 -2.82 19.75 12.87
N ALA A 462 -1.90 19.23 12.06
CA ALA A 462 -0.66 18.63 12.54
C ALA A 462 0.32 19.69 13.06
N VAL A 463 1.14 19.29 14.04
CA VAL A 463 2.28 20.11 14.50
C VAL A 463 3.18 20.42 13.28
N PRO A 464 3.61 21.67 13.09
CA PRO A 464 4.40 22.04 11.92
C PRO A 464 5.61 21.13 11.69
N GLY A 465 5.54 20.35 10.61
CA GLY A 465 6.58 19.41 10.19
C GLY A 465 6.59 18.04 10.83
N SER A 466 5.64 17.71 11.71
CA SER A 466 5.49 16.34 12.21
C SER A 466 5.08 15.35 11.12
N LEU A 467 4.39 15.83 10.07
CA LEU A 467 4.02 15.05 8.88
C LEU A 467 4.84 15.44 7.64
N GLY A 468 6.04 16.01 7.83
CA GLY A 468 6.90 16.39 6.72
C GLY A 468 6.33 17.55 5.89
N LEU A 469 6.17 17.34 4.58
CA LEU A 469 5.47 18.24 3.65
C LEU A 469 3.94 18.04 3.66
N GLY A 470 3.47 17.01 4.36
CA GLY A 470 2.07 16.60 4.40
C GLY A 470 1.91 15.12 4.03
N GLU A 471 0.66 14.70 3.92
CA GLU A 471 0.32 13.33 3.57
C GLU A 471 0.39 13.07 2.07
N VAL A 472 0.67 11.82 1.70
CA VAL A 472 0.69 11.43 0.30
C VAL A 472 -0.68 11.54 -0.38
N ASN A 473 -0.70 12.18 -1.56
CA ASN A 473 -1.85 12.19 -2.45
C ASN A 473 -1.58 11.23 -3.62
N ALA A 474 -2.20 10.05 -3.59
CA ALA A 474 -1.94 9.02 -4.60
C ALA A 474 -2.35 9.51 -6.00
N VAL A 475 -3.53 10.14 -6.12
CA VAL A 475 -4.06 10.61 -7.41
C VAL A 475 -3.10 11.59 -8.08
N LYS A 476 -2.70 12.65 -7.37
CA LYS A 476 -1.81 13.68 -7.93
C LYS A 476 -0.41 13.15 -8.19
N SER A 477 0.14 12.31 -7.31
CA SER A 477 1.49 11.77 -7.49
C SER A 477 1.58 10.77 -8.65
N VAL A 478 0.64 9.84 -8.78
CA VAL A 478 0.59 8.84 -9.88
C VAL A 478 0.26 9.49 -11.21
N THR A 479 -0.50 10.60 -11.21
CA THR A 479 -0.84 11.35 -12.43
C THR A 479 0.11 12.49 -12.77
N ALA A 480 1.17 12.68 -11.98
CA ALA A 480 2.18 13.69 -12.27
C ALA A 480 2.86 13.41 -13.62
N ILE A 481 2.96 14.45 -14.44
CA ILE A 481 3.62 14.40 -15.76
C ILE A 481 5.07 14.88 -15.70
N ASN A 482 5.42 15.69 -14.70
CA ASN A 482 6.75 16.20 -14.45
C ASN A 482 7.00 16.21 -12.94
N ALA A 483 8.10 15.61 -12.50
CA ALA A 483 8.51 15.62 -11.11
C ALA A 483 9.83 16.38 -10.95
N PRO A 484 9.99 17.22 -9.92
CA PRO A 484 11.29 17.79 -9.58
C PRO A 484 12.26 16.69 -9.15
N ASN A 485 13.55 17.03 -9.08
CA ASN A 485 14.55 16.21 -8.39
C ASN A 485 14.88 16.90 -7.04
N PRO A 486 14.37 16.40 -5.90
CA PRO A 486 14.66 16.96 -4.58
C PRO A 486 16.12 16.82 -4.15
N ASN A 487 16.83 15.83 -4.69
CA ASN A 487 18.23 15.52 -4.38
C ASN A 487 19.23 16.24 -5.29
N LYS A 488 18.76 17.12 -6.19
CA LYS A 488 19.62 17.82 -7.17
C LYS A 488 20.81 18.56 -6.55
N ALA A 489 20.64 19.10 -5.34
CA ALA A 489 21.73 19.77 -4.63
C ALA A 489 22.78 18.80 -4.07
N LEU A 490 22.42 17.53 -3.85
CA LEU A 490 23.30 16.47 -3.39
C LEU A 490 24.02 15.76 -4.54
N ASP A 491 23.42 15.73 -5.73
CA ASP A 491 23.98 15.07 -6.92
C ASP A 491 25.39 15.54 -7.27
N GLN A 492 25.74 16.79 -6.95
CA GLN A 492 27.08 17.35 -7.18
C GLN A 492 28.18 16.67 -6.34
N PHE A 493 27.79 15.95 -5.28
CA PHE A 493 28.70 15.20 -4.42
C PHE A 493 28.76 13.71 -4.79
N LEU A 494 28.11 13.29 -5.87
CA LEU A 494 28.27 11.93 -6.37
C LEU A 494 29.62 11.79 -7.09
N ALA A 495 30.33 10.72 -6.78
CA ALA A 495 31.61 10.36 -7.38
C ALA A 495 31.57 8.95 -7.97
N ALA A 496 32.55 8.65 -8.83
CA ALA A 496 32.77 7.28 -9.28
C ALA A 496 33.08 6.38 -8.08
N ASP A 497 32.61 5.13 -8.13
CA ASP A 497 32.88 4.16 -7.09
C ASP A 497 34.39 3.85 -7.00
N PRO A 498 35.05 4.10 -5.86
CA PRO A 498 36.45 3.75 -5.67
C PRO A 498 36.73 2.25 -5.84
N ALA A 499 35.73 1.39 -5.64
CA ALA A 499 35.82 -0.05 -5.87
C ALA A 499 35.70 -0.46 -7.34
N GLY A 500 35.57 0.50 -8.27
CA GLY A 500 35.45 0.26 -9.71
C GLY A 500 34.05 -0.16 -10.17
N GLY A 501 33.03 0.00 -9.33
CA GLY A 501 31.63 -0.24 -9.67
C GLY A 501 31.05 0.83 -10.61
N ASN A 502 30.03 0.45 -11.38
CA ASN A 502 29.35 1.36 -12.33
C ASN A 502 28.26 2.23 -11.67
N ILE A 503 28.00 2.05 -10.38
CA ILE A 503 27.00 2.80 -9.62
C ILE A 503 27.75 3.87 -8.83
N PRO A 504 27.42 5.17 -8.97
CA PRO A 504 28.10 6.21 -8.24
C PRO A 504 27.94 6.04 -6.72
N VAL A 505 28.79 6.71 -5.96
CA VAL A 505 28.74 6.75 -4.49
C VAL A 505 28.73 8.19 -4.01
N PHE A 506 28.12 8.44 -2.86
CA PHE A 506 28.18 9.75 -2.23
C PHE A 506 29.59 10.03 -1.70
N ASN A 507 30.17 11.17 -2.10
CA ASN A 507 31.46 11.64 -1.62
C ASN A 507 31.29 12.47 -0.35
N ALA A 508 31.24 11.77 0.78
CA ALA A 508 31.14 12.35 2.12
C ALA A 508 32.21 13.42 2.42
N VAL A 509 33.43 13.27 1.90
CA VAL A 509 34.53 14.22 2.10
C VAL A 509 34.23 15.53 1.37
N SER A 510 33.88 15.45 0.08
CA SER A 510 33.54 16.64 -0.71
C SER A 510 32.32 17.39 -0.17
N TRP A 511 31.31 16.65 0.31
CA TRP A 511 30.15 17.26 0.97
C TRP A 511 30.55 17.95 2.26
N SER A 512 31.32 17.28 3.12
CA SER A 512 31.78 17.83 4.40
C SER A 512 32.64 19.08 4.22
N ASP A 513 33.56 19.07 3.25
CA ASP A 513 34.41 20.22 2.94
C ASP A 513 33.58 21.40 2.44
N THR A 514 32.58 21.14 1.60
CA THR A 514 31.67 22.18 1.08
C THR A 514 30.77 22.72 2.19
N ALA A 515 30.23 21.85 3.05
CA ALA A 515 29.40 22.23 4.19
C ALA A 515 30.19 23.11 5.18
N LYS A 516 31.47 22.77 5.43
CA LYS A 516 32.38 23.57 6.27
C LYS A 516 32.84 24.87 5.62
N ALA A 517 32.94 24.94 4.29
CA ALA A 517 33.36 26.14 3.57
C ALA A 517 32.23 27.15 3.35
N ASN A 518 30.97 26.70 3.26
CA ASN A 518 29.79 27.54 3.05
C ASN A 518 29.28 28.21 4.34
N VAL A 519 30.18 28.77 5.17
CA VAL A 519 29.79 29.51 6.38
C VAL A 519 29.11 30.84 6.03
N SER A 520 27.87 30.74 5.54
CA SER A 520 26.77 31.65 5.87
C SER A 520 25.95 31.09 7.05
N TRP A 521 26.57 30.21 7.85
CA TRP A 521 26.09 29.72 9.14
C TRP A 521 26.48 30.65 10.31
N ASP A 522 27.34 31.65 10.08
CA ASP A 522 27.53 32.81 10.98
C ASP A 522 26.30 33.75 11.00
N ALA A 523 25.30 33.48 10.16
CA ALA A 523 23.99 34.13 10.18
C ALA A 523 22.89 33.26 10.81
N VAL A 524 23.24 32.18 11.52
CA VAL A 524 22.29 31.59 12.48
C VAL A 524 22.15 32.57 13.64
N SER A 525 21.00 33.23 13.67
CA SER A 525 20.48 33.90 14.85
C SER A 525 20.43 32.91 16.01
N TRP A 526 21.42 32.97 16.89
CA TRP A 526 21.43 32.31 18.20
C TRP A 526 20.37 32.86 19.17
N ALA A 527 19.42 33.67 18.69
CA ALA A 527 18.35 34.28 19.48
C ALA A 527 17.10 33.38 19.64
N ASP A 528 17.00 32.25 18.93
CA ASP A 528 15.84 31.34 19.01
C ASP A 528 16.13 30.03 19.77
N VAL A 529 17.31 29.89 20.37
CA VAL A 529 17.58 28.85 21.36
C VAL A 529 17.08 29.36 22.71
N SER A 530 15.97 28.81 23.21
CA SER A 530 15.55 29.07 24.58
C SER A 530 16.51 28.36 25.53
N TRP A 531 17.48 29.12 26.03
CA TRP A 531 18.40 28.74 27.09
C TRP A 531 17.63 28.50 28.39
N GLY A 532 17.39 27.22 28.72
CA GLY A 532 16.91 26.78 30.03
C GLY A 532 18.04 26.06 30.75
N ASP A 533 18.49 26.63 31.86
CA ASP A 533 19.66 26.26 32.65
C ASP A 533 19.71 24.76 33.06
N SER A 534 20.61 23.96 32.48
CA SER A 534 21.18 22.74 33.13
C SER A 534 22.25 21.96 32.35
N ALA A 535 22.94 22.53 31.35
CA ALA A 535 24.00 21.81 30.60
C ALA A 535 25.37 22.51 30.54
N LEU A 536 25.73 23.29 31.58
CA LEU A 536 27.03 24.00 31.66
C LEU A 536 28.25 23.11 31.98
N ALA A 537 28.27 21.83 31.58
CA ALA A 537 29.39 20.94 31.90
C ALA A 537 29.97 20.13 30.73
N ALA A 538 29.55 20.36 29.48
CA ALA A 538 29.99 19.54 28.33
C ALA A 538 30.59 20.34 27.15
N VAL A 539 31.12 21.55 27.40
CA VAL A 539 31.83 22.34 26.37
C VAL A 539 33.33 22.31 26.64
N SER A 540 34.08 21.62 25.76
CA SER A 540 35.54 21.72 25.70
C SER A 540 35.93 22.97 24.89
N TRP A 541 36.47 23.97 25.58
CA TRP A 541 36.85 25.28 25.03
C TRP A 541 38.18 25.28 24.24
N ALA A 542 38.57 24.16 23.61
CA ALA A 542 39.97 23.95 23.22
C ALA A 542 40.35 24.21 21.74
N ASP A 543 39.43 24.42 20.79
CA ASP A 543 39.82 24.59 19.38
C ASP A 543 39.27 25.86 18.69
N ILE A 544 39.44 26.98 19.40
CA ILE A 544 39.66 28.29 18.77
C ILE A 544 41.13 28.33 18.30
N SER A 545 41.36 28.79 17.06
CA SER A 545 42.64 28.86 16.33
C SER A 545 43.92 29.06 17.15
N TRP A 546 44.83 28.09 17.09
CA TRP A 546 46.20 28.18 17.64
C TRP A 546 47.22 28.49 16.52
N SER A 547 47.44 29.76 16.23
CA SER A 547 48.53 30.21 15.35
C SER A 547 49.89 30.35 16.06
N ASP A 548 50.01 29.86 17.30
CA ASP A 548 51.25 29.86 18.08
C ASP A 548 51.33 28.55 18.89
N VAL A 549 52.30 27.67 18.58
CA VAL A 549 53.04 26.74 19.47
C VAL A 549 53.57 25.52 18.69
N SER A 550 54.85 25.19 18.94
CA SER A 550 55.67 24.16 18.29
C SER A 550 55.59 22.77 18.93
N TRP A 551 55.69 21.72 18.10
CA TRP A 551 55.66 20.29 18.45
C TRP A 551 56.96 19.77 19.09
N PRO A 552 56.88 18.78 19.99
CA PRO A 552 57.85 17.69 20.01
C PRO A 552 57.23 16.41 19.43
N ASP A 553 57.98 15.82 18.51
CA ASP A 553 57.67 14.61 17.77
C ASP A 553 57.40 13.41 18.67
N SER A 554 56.26 12.75 18.44
CA SER A 554 56.05 11.30 18.36
C SER A 554 54.63 10.98 18.78
N LEU A 555 53.89 10.29 17.91
CA LEU A 555 53.23 9.02 18.24
C LEU A 555 52.64 8.44 16.93
N SER A 556 52.95 7.16 16.75
CA SER A 556 52.87 6.39 15.51
C SER A 556 51.48 5.86 15.18
N SER A 557 51.26 5.63 13.89
CA SER A 557 50.21 4.80 13.31
C SER A 557 50.35 3.31 13.72
N ALA A 558 49.67 2.94 14.80
CA ALA A 558 49.26 1.59 15.22
C ALA A 558 48.49 1.81 16.54
N ASP A 559 47.18 1.64 16.63
CA ASP A 559 46.53 0.33 16.68
C ASP A 559 45.07 0.45 16.24
N VAL A 560 44.72 -0.22 15.14
CA VAL A 560 43.31 -0.55 14.84
C VAL A 560 43.08 -1.97 15.36
N SER A 561 42.45 -2.10 16.54
CA SER A 561 41.92 -3.39 17.00
C SER A 561 40.45 -3.51 16.59
N TRP A 562 40.19 -4.30 15.55
CA TRP A 562 38.85 -4.76 15.15
C TRP A 562 38.33 -5.89 16.05
N ALA A 563 38.43 -5.73 17.37
CA ALA A 563 37.96 -6.73 18.32
C ALA A 563 37.07 -6.06 19.35
N ASP A 564 35.89 -6.66 19.50
CA ASP A 564 34.93 -6.49 20.59
C ASP A 564 34.04 -5.24 20.56
N ILE A 565 33.03 -5.28 19.69
CA ILE A 565 31.75 -4.62 19.99
C ILE A 565 30.68 -5.72 20.05
N SER A 566 30.31 -6.10 21.26
CA SER A 566 29.16 -6.97 21.53
C SER A 566 27.88 -6.19 21.24
N TRP A 567 27.17 -6.64 20.21
CA TRP A 567 25.87 -6.13 19.79
C TRP A 567 24.79 -6.71 20.69
N SER A 568 24.33 -5.91 21.64
CA SER A 568 23.06 -6.15 22.32
C SER A 568 22.45 -4.81 22.67
N ASP A 569 21.78 -4.20 21.69
CA ASP A 569 20.58 -3.44 21.97
C ASP A 569 19.66 -3.48 20.74
N SER A 570 18.48 -4.00 21.03
CA SER A 570 17.37 -4.42 20.20
C SER A 570 16.82 -3.30 19.31
N SER A 571 16.40 -3.63 18.10
CA SER A 571 15.38 -2.86 17.38
C SER A 571 14.07 -2.96 18.17
N TYR A 572 13.95 -2.19 19.24
CA TYR A 572 12.75 -2.15 20.05
C TYR A 572 11.59 -1.62 19.20
N GLU A 573 10.54 -2.42 19.15
CA GLU A 573 9.15 -2.07 18.85
C GLU A 573 8.66 -1.07 19.91
N ASP A 574 9.15 0.18 19.88
CA ASP A 574 8.85 1.16 20.92
C ASP A 574 7.66 2.06 20.53
N ALA A 575 6.77 2.26 21.50
CA ALA A 575 5.46 2.93 21.47
C ALA A 575 4.41 2.45 20.45
N ALA A 576 4.77 2.23 19.19
CA ALA A 576 3.82 1.87 18.13
C ALA A 576 3.83 0.35 17.88
N GLU A 577 2.91 -0.33 18.55
CA GLU A 577 2.24 -1.60 18.17
C GLU A 577 1.24 -1.93 19.30
N GLY A 578 0.60 -0.92 19.89
CA GLY A 578 -0.23 -1.11 21.08
C GLY A 578 -0.75 0.16 21.74
N ASP A 579 -0.92 1.25 20.99
CA ASP A 579 -1.72 2.39 21.48
C ASP A 579 -3.02 1.84 22.06
N GLY A 580 -3.24 2.08 23.35
CA GLY A 580 -4.04 1.23 24.23
C GLY A 580 -5.45 0.92 23.72
N ALA A 581 -5.98 -0.25 24.12
CA ALA A 581 -7.35 -0.69 23.86
C ALA A 581 -8.37 0.33 24.41
N GLY A 582 -8.67 1.35 23.61
CA GLY A 582 -9.54 2.46 23.99
C GLY A 582 -10.44 2.92 22.84
N ASP A 583 -9.99 2.75 21.60
CA ASP A 583 -10.81 3.07 20.44
C ASP A 583 -10.61 2.02 19.33
N THR A 584 -11.63 1.20 19.11
CA THR A 584 -11.62 0.14 18.08
C THR A 584 -12.66 0.41 16.99
N THR A 585 -13.36 1.55 17.04
CA THR A 585 -14.51 1.78 16.17
C THR A 585 -14.15 2.38 14.82
N ASP A 586 -12.91 2.82 14.64
CA ASP A 586 -12.59 3.90 13.72
C ASP A 586 -11.48 3.53 12.70
N SER A 587 -11.47 2.29 12.21
CA SER A 587 -10.50 1.83 11.17
C SER A 587 -11.14 1.47 9.83
N PHE A 588 -12.46 1.31 9.82
CA PHE A 588 -13.23 1.00 8.63
C PHE A 588 -14.09 2.20 8.24
N ALA A 589 -14.06 2.56 6.96
CA ALA A 589 -14.83 3.66 6.44
C ALA A 589 -16.33 3.34 6.46
N ASP A 590 -17.13 4.25 7.02
CA ASP A 590 -18.57 4.18 6.93
C ASP A 590 -19.09 4.84 5.62
N SER A 591 -20.40 4.78 5.38
CA SER A 591 -20.98 5.34 4.14
C SER A 591 -20.92 6.86 4.05
N ALA A 592 -20.90 7.58 5.17
CA ALA A 592 -20.82 9.03 5.22
C ALA A 592 -19.38 9.50 4.98
N ASP A 593 -18.42 8.82 5.58
CA ASP A 593 -16.98 9.01 5.40
C ASP A 593 -16.56 8.84 3.95
N LEU A 594 -17.01 7.74 3.32
CA LEU A 594 -16.77 7.48 1.91
C LEU A 594 -17.38 8.56 1.00
N ALA A 595 -18.56 9.08 1.36
CA ALA A 595 -19.20 10.15 0.61
C ALA A 595 -18.41 11.48 0.71
N ALA A 596 -17.83 11.78 1.88
CA ALA A 596 -16.99 12.96 2.09
C ALA A 596 -15.67 12.87 1.30
N ALA A 597 -14.97 11.74 1.35
CA ALA A 597 -13.74 11.53 0.59
C ALA A 597 -13.96 11.48 -0.94
N ALA A 598 -15.14 11.01 -1.38
CA ALA A 598 -15.49 10.97 -2.79
C ALA A 598 -15.54 12.37 -3.43
N VAL A 599 -15.96 13.39 -2.66
CA VAL A 599 -16.09 14.78 -3.13
C VAL A 599 -14.86 15.65 -2.84
N ASP A 600 -13.79 15.11 -2.25
CA ASP A 600 -12.55 15.87 -2.01
C ASP A 600 -11.99 16.36 -3.36
N PRO A 601 -11.90 17.69 -3.59
CA PRO A 601 -11.36 18.26 -4.82
C PRO A 601 -9.89 17.88 -5.07
N ASP A 602 -9.12 17.62 -4.01
CA ASP A 602 -7.70 17.25 -4.13
C ASP A 602 -7.50 15.79 -4.56
N LEU A 603 -8.53 14.96 -4.45
CA LEU A 603 -8.51 13.56 -4.86
C LEU A 603 -9.31 13.33 -6.15
N GLN A 604 -9.68 14.37 -6.89
CA GLN A 604 -10.35 14.18 -8.18
C GLN A 604 -9.34 13.76 -9.24
N LEU A 605 -9.73 12.77 -10.06
CA LEU A 605 -8.94 12.42 -11.24
C LEU A 605 -8.82 13.64 -12.15
N PRO A 606 -7.67 13.84 -12.81
CA PRO A 606 -7.54 14.83 -13.88
C PRO A 606 -8.70 14.74 -14.88
N ALA A 607 -9.21 15.87 -15.35
CA ALA A 607 -10.43 15.94 -16.16
C ALA A 607 -10.38 15.10 -17.45
N ASP A 608 -9.17 14.87 -17.97
CA ASP A 608 -8.89 14.01 -19.13
C ASP A 608 -9.02 12.50 -18.80
N LEU A 609 -8.94 12.11 -17.53
CA LEU A 609 -9.11 10.73 -17.07
C LEU A 609 -10.52 10.45 -16.52
N VAL A 610 -11.41 11.44 -16.50
CA VAL A 610 -12.82 11.25 -16.17
C VAL A 610 -13.56 10.81 -17.43
N ALA A 611 -14.27 9.68 -17.38
CA ALA A 611 -15.09 9.23 -18.52
C ALA A 611 -16.10 10.34 -18.91
N PRO A 612 -16.28 10.65 -20.20
CA PRO A 612 -17.25 11.65 -20.60
C PRO A 612 -18.63 11.22 -20.10
N ALA A 613 -19.30 12.10 -19.35
CA ALA A 613 -20.68 11.88 -18.93
C ALA A 613 -21.49 11.53 -20.18
N THR A 614 -22.04 10.31 -20.24
CA THR A 614 -22.91 9.90 -21.34
C THR A 614 -24.09 10.87 -21.37
N THR A 615 -24.07 11.81 -22.31
CA THR A 615 -25.25 12.59 -22.64
C THR A 615 -26.28 11.58 -23.14
N ALA A 616 -27.28 11.32 -22.31
CA ALA A 616 -28.44 10.54 -22.71
C ALA A 616 -29.03 11.21 -23.96
N THR A 617 -28.74 10.63 -25.12
CA THR A 617 -29.30 11.05 -26.39
C THR A 617 -30.76 10.61 -26.34
N THR A 618 -31.64 11.52 -25.96
CA THR A 618 -33.07 11.35 -26.16
C THR A 618 -33.29 11.20 -27.66
N SER A 619 -33.65 9.98 -28.08
CA SER A 619 -34.07 9.72 -29.45
C SER A 619 -35.29 10.60 -29.76
N PRO A 620 -35.34 11.27 -30.93
CA PRO A 620 -36.54 11.98 -31.33
C PRO A 620 -37.61 10.93 -31.65
N THR A 621 -38.66 10.86 -30.84
CA THR A 621 -39.89 10.16 -31.20
C THR A 621 -40.43 10.79 -32.48
N THR A 622 -40.25 10.07 -33.58
CA THR A 622 -41.00 10.27 -34.82
C THR A 622 -42.43 9.83 -34.54
N SER A 623 -43.33 10.80 -34.44
CA SER A 623 -44.75 10.58 -34.66
C SER A 623 -44.99 10.29 -36.13
N LEU A 624 -46.01 9.47 -36.42
CA LEU A 624 -46.94 9.52 -37.56
C LEU A 624 -47.68 8.16 -37.70
N PRO A 625 -48.91 8.13 -38.24
CA PRO A 625 -50.08 8.99 -38.03
C PRO A 625 -51.17 8.32 -37.16
#